data_AF-A0A6G0ZHG0-F1
#
_entry.id   AF-A0A6G0ZHG0-F1
#
_cell.length_a   1.000
_cell.length_b   1.000
_cell.length_c   1.000
_cell.angle_alpha   90.00
_cell.angle_beta   90.00
_cell.angle_gamma   90.00
#
_symmetry.space_group_name_H-M   'P 1'
#
loop_
_entity.id
_entity.type
_entity.pdbx_description
1 polymer ?
#
loop_
_entity_poly.entity_id
_entity_poly.type
_entity_poly.pdbx_seq_one_letter_code
_entity_poly.pdbx_strand_id
1 'polypeptide(L)'
;MKCNICEVNESKYKCPKCRNIKYCSVACYQNHLSDDCTISNQDASVEMVKNEQLYPTEDTIPSEKLNLLCYDNRLRELVSDSYLQKLLEKIDNSTSPNEELEKAMIEPIFEEFARRCLEIVKDEN
;
A
#
# COMPACT_ATOMS: atom_id res chain seq x y z
N MET A 1 -18.13 11.29 -24.93
CA MET A 1 -18.56 10.91 -23.56
C MET A 1 -18.90 12.20 -22.83
N LYS A 2 -19.92 12.19 -21.96
CA LYS A 2 -20.30 13.39 -21.21
C LYS A 2 -19.39 13.60 -20.00
N CYS A 3 -19.32 14.85 -19.54
CA CYS A 3 -18.63 15.23 -18.31
C CYS A 3 -19.22 14.46 -17.13
N ASN A 4 -18.38 13.79 -16.33
CA ASN A 4 -18.82 13.06 -15.14
C ASN A 4 -19.28 13.96 -13.98
N ILE A 5 -19.16 15.29 -14.13
CA ILE A 5 -19.39 16.26 -13.06
C ILE A 5 -20.67 17.05 -13.29
N CYS A 6 -20.91 17.47 -14.54
CA CYS A 6 -22.13 18.21 -14.88
C CYS A 6 -23.07 17.42 -15.77
N GLU A 7 -22.65 16.30 -16.36
CA GLU A 7 -23.45 15.44 -17.25
C GLU A 7 -24.15 16.14 -18.45
N VAL A 8 -23.83 17.40 -18.67
CA VAL A 8 -24.44 18.26 -19.70
C VAL A 8 -23.52 18.33 -20.93
N ASN A 9 -22.27 18.72 -20.72
CA ASN A 9 -21.31 18.93 -21.80
C ASN A 9 -20.47 17.69 -22.10
N GLU A 10 -19.93 17.61 -23.31
CA GLU A 10 -18.93 16.60 -23.64
C GLU A 10 -17.63 16.81 -22.85
N SER A 11 -17.09 15.71 -22.33
CA SER A 11 -15.83 15.71 -21.60
C SER A 11 -14.65 16.01 -22.53
N LYS A 12 -13.82 16.98 -22.18
CA LYS A 12 -12.62 17.38 -22.95
C LYS A 12 -11.31 16.98 -22.27
N TYR A 13 -11.32 16.85 -20.95
CA TYR A 13 -10.11 16.64 -20.15
C TYR A 13 -10.30 15.46 -19.18
N LYS A 14 -9.18 14.95 -18.65
CA LYS A 14 -9.11 13.93 -17.61
C LYS A 14 -8.39 14.50 -16.39
N CYS A 15 -8.86 14.16 -15.20
CA CYS A 15 -8.19 14.58 -13.96
C CYS A 15 -6.80 13.90 -13.86
N PRO A 16 -5.71 14.66 -13.65
CA PRO A 16 -4.38 14.08 -13.53
C PRO A 16 -4.18 13.29 -12.22
N LYS A 17 -4.95 13.63 -11.16
CA LYS A 17 -4.84 13.01 -9.83
C LYS A 17 -5.46 11.62 -9.80
N CYS A 18 -6.72 11.49 -10.22
CA CYS A 18 -7.46 10.23 -10.12
C CYS A 18 -7.55 9.46 -11.45
N ARG A 19 -7.30 10.11 -12.60
CA ARG A 19 -7.41 9.59 -13.98
C ARG A 19 -8.79 9.02 -14.39
N ASN A 20 -9.68 8.77 -13.43
CA ASN A 20 -11.00 8.17 -13.61
C ASN A 20 -12.08 9.16 -14.03
N ILE A 21 -11.98 10.42 -13.57
CA ILE A 21 -12.98 11.45 -13.85
C ILE A 21 -12.63 12.22 -15.12
N LYS A 22 -13.58 12.27 -16.06
CA LYS A 22 -13.51 13.09 -17.27
C LYS A 22 -14.40 14.32 -17.11
N TYR A 23 -13.88 15.49 -17.46
CA TYR A 23 -14.59 16.75 -17.24
C TYR A 23 -14.55 17.67 -18.47
N CYS A 24 -15.48 18.62 -18.55
CA CYS A 24 -15.59 19.53 -19.70
C CYS A 24 -14.82 20.85 -19.52
N SER A 25 -14.62 21.33 -18.29
CA SER A 25 -14.04 22.66 -18.01
C SER A 25 -13.39 22.74 -16.62
N VAL A 26 -12.64 23.82 -16.38
CA VAL A 26 -11.97 24.10 -15.10
C VAL A 26 -12.97 24.18 -13.92
N ALA A 27 -14.16 24.74 -14.14
CA ALA A 27 -15.21 24.79 -13.11
C ALA A 27 -15.64 23.38 -12.67
N CYS A 28 -15.79 22.46 -13.64
CA CYS A 28 -16.05 21.06 -13.32
C CYS A 28 -14.87 20.45 -12.56
N TYR A 29 -13.62 20.67 -13.00
CA TYR A 29 -12.44 20.19 -12.27
C TYR A 29 -12.39 20.66 -10.81
N GLN A 30 -12.73 21.92 -10.54
CA GLN A 30 -12.80 22.46 -9.18
C GLN A 30 -13.91 21.82 -8.35
N ASN A 31 -15.10 21.59 -8.92
CA ASN A 31 -16.16 20.85 -8.22
C ASN A 31 -15.72 19.44 -7.85
N HIS A 32 -15.01 18.73 -8.74
CA HIS A 32 -14.46 17.41 -8.42
C HIS A 32 -13.38 17.46 -7.34
N LEU A 33 -12.55 18.51 -7.32
CA LEU A 33 -11.56 18.69 -6.24
C LEU A 33 -12.22 18.89 -4.88
N SER A 34 -13.34 19.62 -4.84
CA SER A 34 -14.10 19.89 -3.61
C SER A 34 -14.88 18.66 -3.11
N ASP A 35 -15.38 17.82 -4.02
CA ASP A 35 -16.22 16.66 -3.71
C ASP A 35 -15.41 15.39 -3.39
N ASP A 36 -14.25 15.56 -2.74
CA ASP A 36 -13.29 14.50 -2.47
C ASP A 36 -12.81 13.82 -3.77
N CYS A 37 -11.90 14.50 -4.47
CA CYS A 37 -11.10 13.86 -5.51
C CYS A 37 -10.31 12.73 -4.84
N THR A 38 -10.90 11.53 -4.84
CA THR A 38 -10.27 10.34 -4.27
C THR A 38 -9.01 10.16 -5.06
N ILE A 39 -7.89 10.53 -4.44
CA ILE A 39 -6.57 10.41 -5.01
C ILE A 39 -6.43 8.91 -5.22
N SER A 40 -6.71 8.47 -6.44
CA SER A 40 -6.24 7.18 -6.88
C SER A 40 -4.74 7.39 -6.94
N ASN A 41 -4.07 7.10 -5.82
CA ASN A 41 -2.65 6.82 -5.78
C ASN A 41 -2.42 5.53 -6.60
N GLN A 42 -2.77 5.57 -7.88
CA GLN A 42 -2.27 4.69 -8.92
C GLN A 42 -0.90 5.16 -9.39
N ASP A 43 -0.14 5.79 -8.48
CA ASP A 43 1.32 5.80 -8.54
C ASP A 43 1.92 4.69 -7.66
N ALA A 44 1.09 3.92 -6.97
CA ALA A 44 1.44 2.57 -6.55
C ALA A 44 0.99 1.59 -7.64
N SER A 45 1.66 1.61 -8.80
CA SER A 45 2.00 0.32 -9.38
C SER A 45 2.97 -0.32 -8.38
N VAL A 46 2.45 -0.87 -7.28
CA VAL A 46 3.15 -1.97 -6.64
C VAL A 46 3.11 -3.01 -7.74
N GLU A 47 4.20 -3.10 -8.51
CA GLU A 47 4.51 -4.35 -9.18
C GLU A 47 4.38 -5.38 -8.06
N MET A 48 3.29 -6.15 -8.07
CA MET A 48 3.10 -7.23 -7.13
C MET A 48 4.30 -8.12 -7.36
N VAL A 49 5.31 -7.98 -6.51
CA VAL A 49 6.53 -8.76 -6.59
C VAL A 49 6.02 -10.18 -6.46
N LYS A 50 6.00 -10.91 -7.58
CA LYS A 50 5.86 -12.36 -7.55
C LYS A 50 7.14 -12.86 -6.93
N ASN A 51 7.20 -12.80 -5.61
CA ASN A 51 8.19 -13.54 -4.86
C ASN A 51 7.75 -14.99 -5.00
N GLU A 52 8.21 -15.65 -6.07
CA GLU A 52 8.04 -17.08 -6.27
C GLU A 52 8.85 -17.76 -5.16
N GLN A 53 8.20 -17.94 -4.01
CA GLN A 53 8.80 -18.66 -2.89
C GLN A 53 9.06 -20.09 -3.38
N LEU A 54 10.34 -20.40 -3.59
CA LEU A 54 10.81 -21.66 -4.17
C LEU A 54 10.36 -22.89 -3.36
N TYR A 55 10.05 -22.70 -2.06
CA TYR A 55 9.63 -23.74 -1.13
C TYR A 55 8.57 -23.21 -0.16
N PRO A 56 7.28 -23.13 -0.56
CA PRO A 56 6.22 -22.75 0.34
C PRO A 56 6.02 -23.85 1.39
N THR A 57 6.08 -23.49 2.66
CA THR A 57 5.76 -24.33 3.82
C THR A 57 4.40 -23.96 4.41
N GLU A 58 3.90 -24.73 5.39
CA GLU A 58 2.65 -24.41 6.10
C GLU A 58 2.69 -23.04 6.81
N ASP A 59 3.88 -22.61 7.24
CA ASP A 59 4.11 -21.29 7.86
C ASP A 59 4.25 -20.15 6.84
N THR A 60 4.22 -20.45 5.54
CA THR A 60 4.40 -19.47 4.49
C THR A 60 3.11 -18.70 4.23
N ILE A 61 3.13 -17.37 4.43
CA ILE A 61 1.96 -16.52 4.23
C ILE A 61 1.62 -16.42 2.73
N PRO A 62 0.38 -16.76 2.32
CA PRO A 62 -0.04 -16.65 0.92
C PRO A 62 0.04 -15.21 0.41
N SER A 63 0.39 -15.04 -0.87
CA SER A 63 0.53 -13.72 -1.50
C SER A 63 -0.76 -12.89 -1.42
N GLU A 64 -1.93 -13.52 -1.45
CA GLU A 64 -3.22 -12.84 -1.30
C GLU A 64 -3.34 -12.13 0.06
N LYS A 65 -2.91 -12.78 1.15
CA LYS A 65 -2.88 -12.19 2.48
C LYS A 65 -1.80 -11.12 2.62
N LEU A 66 -0.64 -11.31 1.98
CA LEU A 66 0.40 -10.29 1.94
C LEU A 66 -0.08 -9.01 1.24
N ASN A 67 -0.93 -9.11 0.23
CA ASN A 67 -1.49 -7.92 -0.42
C ASN A 67 -2.39 -7.09 0.51
N LEU A 68 -3.00 -7.69 1.54
CA LEU A 68 -3.81 -6.96 2.53
C LEU A 68 -3.00 -5.92 3.29
N LEU A 69 -1.70 -6.19 3.50
CA LEU A 69 -0.76 -5.27 4.17
C LEU A 69 -0.66 -3.93 3.44
N CYS A 70 -0.84 -3.91 2.11
CA CYS A 70 -0.74 -2.70 1.30
C CYS A 70 -1.89 -1.70 1.54
N TYR A 71 -3.03 -2.17 2.06
CA TYR A 71 -4.21 -1.34 2.29
C TYR A 71 -4.27 -0.77 3.71
N ASP A 72 -3.44 -1.25 4.65
CA ASP A 72 -3.40 -0.74 6.01
C ASP A 72 -2.58 0.56 6.08
N ASN A 73 -3.26 1.69 6.28
CA ASN A 73 -2.61 2.99 6.36
C ASN A 73 -1.62 3.08 7.53
N ARG A 74 -1.97 2.49 8.68
CA ARG A 74 -1.12 2.50 9.87
C ARG A 74 0.17 1.71 9.65
N LEU A 75 0.08 0.54 9.00
CA LEU A 75 1.26 -0.24 8.62
C LEU A 75 2.14 0.54 7.63
N ARG A 76 1.56 1.25 6.65
CA ARG A 76 2.31 2.10 5.73
C ARG A 76 3.03 3.24 6.45
N GLU A 77 2.42 3.83 7.47
CA GLU A 77 3.06 4.83 8.32
C GLU A 77 4.22 4.24 9.12
N LEU A 78 4.04 3.07 9.73
CA LEU A 78 5.11 2.35 10.43
C LEU A 78 6.29 2.05 9.49
N VAL A 79 6.02 1.51 8.31
CA VAL A 79 7.04 1.16 7.30
C VAL A 79 7.70 2.40 6.70
N SER A 80 7.08 3.57 6.79
CA SER A 80 7.71 4.83 6.37
C SER A 80 8.85 5.27 7.29
N ASP A 81 8.96 4.68 8.48
CA ASP A 81 10.05 4.96 9.41
C ASP A 81 11.39 4.42 8.88
N SER A 82 12.37 5.33 8.79
CA SER A 82 13.69 5.03 8.23
C SER A 82 14.51 4.04 9.05
N TYR A 83 14.27 3.94 10.37
CA TYR A 83 14.96 2.99 11.23
C TYR A 83 14.35 1.60 11.05
N LEU A 84 13.03 1.49 10.98
CA LEU A 84 12.36 0.22 10.68
C LEU A 84 12.79 -0.33 9.31
N GLN A 85 12.86 0.51 8.27
CA GLN A 85 13.33 0.08 6.95
C GLN A 85 14.74 -0.51 7.00
N LYS A 86 15.65 0.11 7.76
CA LYS A 86 17.01 -0.40 7.95
C LYS A 86 17.04 -1.73 8.69
N LEU A 87 16.17 -1.93 9.69
CA LEU A 87 16.05 -3.21 10.38
C LEU A 87 15.58 -4.30 9.41
N LEU A 88 14.55 -4.02 8.62
CA LEU A 88 14.03 -4.97 7.62
C LEU A 88 15.08 -5.30 6.56
N GLU A 89 15.75 -4.29 6.01
CA GLU A 89 16.84 -4.46 5.03
C GLU A 89 18.00 -5.26 5.61
N LYS A 90 18.34 -5.03 6.89
CA LYS A 90 19.39 -5.76 7.58
C LYS A 90 19.04 -7.25 7.75
N ILE A 91 17.79 -7.57 8.11
CA ILE A 91 17.33 -8.96 8.23
C ILE A 91 17.34 -9.64 6.85
N ASP A 92 16.82 -8.97 5.82
CA ASP A 92 16.67 -9.52 4.47
C ASP A 92 18.03 -9.78 3.78
N ASN A 93 18.99 -8.87 3.96
CA ASN A 93 20.33 -8.98 3.36
C ASN A 93 21.37 -9.67 4.28
N SER A 94 20.95 -10.18 5.44
CA SER A 94 21.86 -10.74 6.44
C SER A 94 22.33 -12.15 6.09
N THR A 95 23.61 -12.43 6.37
CA THR A 95 24.18 -13.80 6.30
C THR A 95 23.63 -14.72 7.40
N SER A 96 23.10 -14.15 8.49
CA SER A 96 22.50 -14.84 9.64
C SER A 96 21.12 -14.24 9.96
N PRO A 97 20.07 -14.55 9.18
CA PRO A 97 18.76 -13.89 9.29
C PRO A 97 18.10 -14.09 10.66
N ASN A 98 18.26 -15.29 11.24
CA ASN A 98 17.65 -15.62 12.52
C ASN A 98 18.21 -14.78 13.68
N GLU A 99 19.53 -14.59 13.75
CA GLU A 99 20.15 -13.77 14.81
C GLU A 99 19.78 -12.29 14.69
N GLU A 100 19.69 -11.77 13.46
CA GLU A 100 19.29 -10.38 13.22
C GLU A 100 17.80 -10.17 13.50
N LEU A 101 16.98 -11.18 13.20
CA LEU A 101 15.57 -11.20 13.58
C LEU A 101 15.40 -11.17 15.11
N GLU A 102 16.12 -12.00 15.86
CA GLU A 102 16.07 -12.01 17.33
C GLU A 102 16.43 -10.64 17.93
N LYS A 103 17.44 -9.97 17.37
CA LYS A 103 17.80 -8.60 17.79
C LYS A 103 16.70 -7.60 17.46
N ALA A 104 16.12 -7.69 16.26
CA ALA A 104 15.05 -6.81 15.84
C ALA A 104 13.78 -7.00 16.68
N MET A 105 13.48 -8.21 17.15
CA MET A 105 12.32 -8.47 18.02
C MET A 105 12.36 -7.72 19.36
N ILE A 106 13.53 -7.27 19.80
CA ILE A 106 13.69 -6.48 21.03
C ILE A 106 13.33 -4.99 20.78
N GLU A 107 13.36 -4.56 19.52
CA GLU A 107 13.08 -3.18 19.15
C GLU A 107 11.57 -2.92 19.15
N PRO A 108 11.07 -1.91 19.90
CA PRO A 108 9.63 -1.68 20.07
C PRO A 108 8.93 -1.35 18.75
N ILE A 109 9.63 -0.69 17.82
CA ILE A 109 9.09 -0.36 16.50
C ILE A 109 8.89 -1.60 15.63
N PHE A 110 9.80 -2.57 15.75
CA PHE A 110 9.71 -3.82 15.00
C PHE A 110 8.65 -4.74 15.62
N GLU A 111 8.54 -4.76 16.95
CA GLU A 111 7.43 -5.46 17.64
C GLU A 111 6.07 -4.90 17.20
N GLU A 112 5.89 -3.58 17.18
CA GLU A 112 4.63 -2.97 16.74
C GLU A 112 4.32 -3.31 15.27
N PHE A 113 5.34 -3.25 14.40
CA PHE A 113 5.23 -3.67 13.01
C PHE A 113 4.80 -5.14 12.88
N ALA A 114 5.50 -6.06 13.55
CA ALA A 114 5.22 -7.50 13.48
C ALA A 114 3.82 -7.81 14.03
N ARG A 115 3.44 -7.19 15.14
CA ARG A 115 2.09 -7.31 15.71
C ARG A 115 1.03 -6.85 14.70
N ARG A 116 1.25 -5.71 14.03
CA ARG A 116 0.30 -5.19 13.03
C ARG A 116 0.19 -6.10 11.80
N CYS A 117 1.31 -6.62 11.30
CA CYS A 117 1.31 -7.61 10.23
C CYS A 117 0.50 -8.87 10.62
N LEU A 118 0.68 -9.37 11.84
CA LEU A 118 -0.05 -10.52 12.34
C LEU A 118 -1.55 -10.24 12.49
N GLU A 119 -1.95 -9.05 12.92
CA GLU A 119 -3.38 -8.65 12.98
C GLU A 119 -4.04 -8.65 11.60
N ILE A 120 -3.31 -8.29 10.55
CA ILE A 120 -3.83 -8.23 9.18
C ILE A 120 -3.91 -9.62 8.55
N VAL A 121 -2.95 -10.50 8.86
CA VAL A 121 -2.81 -11.82 8.23
C VAL A 121 -3.62 -12.92 8.94
N LYS A 122 -3.83 -12.78 10.27
CA LYS A 122 -4.68 -13.70 11.04
C LYS A 122 -6.12 -13.49 10.60
N ASP A 123 -6.69 -14.52 9.96
CA ASP A 123 -8.14 -14.61 9.76
C ASP A 123 -8.80 -14.62 11.14
N GLU A 124 -9.82 -13.78 11.34
CA GLU A 124 -10.77 -13.96 12.45
C GLU A 124 -11.43 -15.33 12.27
N ASN A 125 -10.95 -16.34 12.99
CA ASN A 125 -11.64 -17.61 13.14
C ASN A 125 -12.35 -17.69 14.49
#